data_AF-A0A2B7WG68-F1
#
_entry.id   AF-A0A2B7WG68-F1
#
_cell.length_a   1.000
_cell.length_b   1.000
_cell.length_c   1.000
_cell.angle_alpha   90.00
_cell.angle_beta   90.00
_cell.angle_gamma   90.00
#
_symmetry.space_group_name_H-M   'P 1'
#
loop_
_entity.id
_entity.type
_entity.pdbx_description
1 polymer ?
#
loop_
_entity_poly.entity_id
_entity_poly.type
_entity_poly.pdbx_seq_one_letter_code
_entity_poly.pdbx_strand_id
1 'polypeptide(L)'
;MAGDSLIPVIIHLDGQTRVNTVVLVDENIESFEELATLFYTTLRPKIPEFYLEQGERHITKMWITWNPGNDRFLPTSTDIDEENIRGCLRILGLRRGADMVGVWLNEID
;
A
#
# COMPACT_ATOMS: atom_id res chain seq x y z
N MET A 1 -5.12 9.48 26.12
CA MET A 1 -5.98 9.60 24.94
C MET A 1 -5.34 8.77 23.86
N ALA A 2 -5.96 7.67 23.44
CA ALA A 2 -5.52 6.93 22.26
C ALA A 2 -5.81 7.83 21.07
N GLY A 3 -4.79 8.53 20.57
CA GLY A 3 -4.91 9.21 19.28
C GLY A 3 -5.20 8.15 18.23
N ASP A 4 -6.12 8.44 17.30
CA ASP A 4 -6.41 7.57 16.17
C ASP A 4 -5.08 7.19 15.49
N SER A 5 -4.58 5.96 15.74
CA SER A 5 -3.40 5.40 15.07
C SER A 5 -3.70 5.01 13.62
N LEU A 6 -4.96 5.17 13.22
CA LEU A 6 -5.44 4.89 11.89
C LEU A 6 -5.11 6.06 10.96
N ILE A 7 -4.30 5.77 9.96
CA ILE A 7 -3.93 6.72 8.91
C ILE A 7 -4.66 6.35 7.61
N PRO A 8 -5.21 7.33 6.87
CA PRO A 8 -5.77 7.06 5.56
C PRO A 8 -4.64 6.83 4.55
N VAL A 9 -4.73 5.74 3.79
CA VAL A 9 -3.76 5.39 2.75
C VAL A 9 -4.51 5.12 1.45
N ILE A 10 -4.06 5.75 0.36
CA ILE A 10 -4.52 5.40 -0.99
C ILE A 10 -3.71 4.19 -1.44
N ILE A 11 -4.38 3.07 -1.68
CA ILE A 11 -3.75 1.87 -2.25
C ILE A 11 -4.14 1.72 -3.72
N HIS A 12 -3.20 1.28 -4.53
CA HIS A 12 -3.32 1.15 -5.98
C HIS A 12 -2.70 -0.16 -6.46
N LEU A 13 -3.45 -0.94 -7.24
CA LEU A 13 -2.94 -2.15 -7.88
C LEU A 13 -2.13 -1.79 -9.14
N ASP A 14 -0.85 -2.12 -9.12
CA ASP A 14 0.04 -1.86 -10.25
C ASP A 14 -0.39 -2.63 -11.51
N GLY A 15 -0.11 -2.03 -12.68
CA GLY A 15 -0.61 -2.51 -13.97
C GLY A 15 -2.11 -2.22 -14.23
N GLN A 16 -2.85 -1.70 -13.24
CA GLN A 16 -4.28 -1.33 -13.39
C GLN A 16 -4.61 0.01 -12.74
N THR A 17 -4.38 1.10 -13.47
CA THR A 17 -4.58 2.51 -13.01
C THR A 17 -5.99 2.84 -12.52
N ARG A 18 -6.98 1.98 -12.75
CA ARG A 18 -8.38 2.17 -12.31
C ARG A 18 -8.73 1.43 -11.03
N VAL A 19 -7.83 0.59 -10.52
CA VAL A 19 -8.05 -0.18 -9.29
C VAL A 19 -7.32 0.53 -8.16
N ASN A 20 -8.03 1.45 -7.53
CA ASN A 20 -7.56 2.21 -6.38
C ASN A 20 -8.66 2.32 -5.30
N THR A 21 -8.24 2.44 -4.04
CA THR A 21 -9.14 2.65 -2.91
C THR A 21 -8.43 3.34 -1.76
N VAL A 22 -9.21 3.87 -0.83
CA VAL A 22 -8.68 4.38 0.44
C VAL A 22 -8.94 3.32 1.51
N VAL A 23 -7.96 3.08 2.36
CA VAL A 23 -8.03 2.18 3.51
C VAL A 23 -7.47 2.89 4.75
N LEU A 24 -8.04 2.61 5.91
CA LEU A 24 -7.49 3.04 7.19
C LEU A 24 -6.51 1.98 7.69
N VAL A 25 -5.28 2.39 7.97
CA VAL A 25 -4.18 1.50 8.36
C VAL A 25 -3.70 1.88 9.74
N ASP A 26 -3.50 0.91 10.63
CA ASP A 26 -2.82 1.16 11.90
C ASP A 26 -1.33 1.40 11.63
N GLU A 27 -0.82 2.58 12.00
CA GLU A 27 0.60 2.91 11.84
C GLU A 27 1.55 2.06 12.69
N ASN A 28 1.01 1.20 13.57
CA ASN A 28 1.77 0.27 14.40
C ASN A 28 1.86 -1.14 13.81
N ILE A 29 1.37 -1.39 12.58
CA ILE A 29 1.65 -2.66 11.90
C ILE A 29 3.16 -2.79 11.68
N GLU A 30 3.70 -3.94 12.11
CA GLU A 30 5.13 -4.26 12.01
C GLU A 30 5.40 -5.44 11.06
N SER A 31 4.37 -6.01 10.44
CA SER A 31 4.48 -7.14 9.51
C SER A 31 4.04 -6.77 8.10
N PHE A 32 4.89 -7.08 7.12
CA PHE A 32 4.55 -6.98 5.71
C PHE A 32 3.34 -7.85 5.35
N GLU A 33 3.31 -9.10 5.81
CA GLU A 33 2.23 -10.05 5.53
C GLU A 33 0.88 -9.56 6.07
N GLU A 34 0.87 -8.97 7.26
CA GLU A 34 -0.34 -8.39 7.86
C GLU A 34 -0.87 -7.22 7.01
N LEU A 35 0.01 -6.30 6.62
CA LEU A 35 -0.37 -5.16 5.77
C LEU A 35 -0.81 -5.60 4.36
N ALA A 36 -0.08 -6.55 3.77
CA ALA A 36 -0.41 -7.15 2.48
C ALA A 36 -1.78 -7.82 2.51
N THR A 37 -2.10 -8.58 3.55
CA THR A 37 -3.40 -9.24 3.72
C THR A 37 -4.54 -8.23 3.84
N LEU A 38 -4.33 -7.16 4.61
CA LEU A 38 -5.29 -6.05 4.75
C LEU A 38 -5.57 -5.39 3.39
N PHE A 39 -4.52 -5.03 2.66
CA PHE A 39 -4.65 -4.38 1.35
C PHE A 39 -5.29 -5.30 0.32
N TYR A 40 -4.89 -6.57 0.27
CA TYR A 40 -5.47 -7.54 -0.64
C TYR A 40 -6.96 -7.73 -0.37
N THR A 41 -7.35 -7.94 0.89
CA THR A 41 -8.76 -8.11 1.28
C THR A 41 -9.60 -6.91 0.88
N THR A 42 -9.05 -5.70 1.02
CA THR A 42 -9.72 -4.44 0.65
C THR A 42 -9.84 -4.28 -0.87
N LEU A 43 -8.80 -4.67 -1.62
CA LEU A 43 -8.78 -4.56 -3.08
C LEU A 43 -9.57 -5.69 -3.77
N ARG A 44 -9.66 -6.87 -3.15
CA ARG A 44 -10.19 -8.10 -3.74
C ARG A 44 -11.54 -7.94 -4.46
N PRO A 45 -12.53 -7.18 -3.96
CA PRO A 45 -13.80 -6.97 -4.65
C PRO A 45 -13.70 -6.12 -5.91
N LYS A 46 -12.61 -5.37 -6.07
CA LYS A 46 -12.34 -4.45 -7.20
C LYS A 46 -11.39 -5.06 -8.24
N ILE A 47 -10.73 -6.17 -7.91
CA ILE A 47 -9.83 -6.89 -8.83
C ILE A 47 -10.70 -7.60 -9.88
N PRO A 48 -10.48 -7.36 -11.18
CA PRO A 48 -11.19 -8.07 -12.25
C PRO A 48 -10.98 -9.58 -12.18
N GLU A 49 -12.01 -10.36 -12.53
CA GLU A 49 -12.03 -11.82 -12.38
C GLU A 49 -10.93 -12.55 -13.15
N PHE A 50 -10.55 -12.05 -14.34
CA PHE A 50 -9.49 -12.66 -15.14
C PHE A 50 -8.11 -12.69 -14.44
N TYR A 51 -7.85 -11.81 -13.47
CA TYR A 51 -6.64 -11.89 -12.66
C TYR A 51 -6.67 -13.05 -11.66
N LEU A 52 -7.87 -13.51 -11.31
CA LEU A 52 -8.12 -14.46 -10.22
C LEU A 52 -8.35 -15.89 -10.75
N GLU A 53 -8.69 -16.02 -12.03
CA GLU A 53 -8.83 -17.32 -12.72
C GLU A 53 -7.55 -18.17 -12.69
N GLN A 54 -6.40 -17.54 -12.48
CA GLN A 54 -5.09 -18.18 -12.48
C GLN A 54 -4.65 -18.72 -11.10
N GLY A 55 -5.53 -18.69 -10.10
CA GLY A 55 -5.29 -19.26 -8.77
C GLY A 55 -5.22 -18.21 -7.66
N GLU A 56 -4.67 -18.63 -6.51
CA GLU A 56 -4.59 -17.78 -5.33
C GLU A 56 -3.62 -16.61 -5.55
N ARG A 57 -4.11 -15.40 -5.30
CA ARG A 57 -3.36 -14.15 -5.42
C ARG A 57 -3.02 -13.60 -4.05
N HIS A 58 -1.79 -13.12 -3.92
CA HIS A 58 -1.33 -12.38 -2.75
C HIS A 58 -0.43 -11.24 -3.19
N ILE A 59 -0.35 -10.20 -2.37
CA ILE A 59 0.53 -9.06 -2.60
C ILE A 59 1.95 -9.48 -2.25
N THR A 60 2.87 -9.36 -3.20
CA THR A 60 4.30 -9.74 -3.04
C THR A 60 5.22 -8.53 -2.97
N LYS A 61 4.76 -7.37 -3.43
CA LYS A 61 5.52 -6.11 -3.35
C LYS A 61 4.59 -4.96 -3.00
N MET A 62 5.11 -4.04 -2.20
CA MET A 62 4.46 -2.79 -1.86
C MET A 62 5.48 -1.67 -1.92
N TRP A 63 5.09 -0.50 -2.39
CA TRP A 63 5.94 0.68 -2.39
C TRP A 63 5.10 1.94 -2.25
N ILE A 64 5.67 2.95 -1.61
CA ILE A 64 5.09 4.29 -1.57
C ILE A 64 5.57 5.04 -2.80
N THR A 65 4.65 5.59 -3.58
CA THR A 65 4.93 6.65 -4.54
C THR A 65 4.72 7.98 -3.86
N TRP A 66 5.82 8.67 -3.58
CA TRP A 66 5.78 9.97 -2.92
C TRP A 66 5.33 11.03 -3.90
N ASN A 67 4.41 11.90 -3.47
CA ASN A 67 4.14 13.14 -4.17
C ASN A 67 5.25 14.13 -3.81
N PRO A 68 6.19 14.44 -4.74
CA PRO A 68 7.33 15.30 -4.42
C PRO A 68 6.91 16.76 -4.19
N GLY A 69 5.69 17.16 -4.55
CA GLY A 69 5.28 18.57 -4.53
C GLY A 69 6.30 19.43 -5.29
N ASN A 70 6.82 20.48 -4.64
CA ASN A 70 7.90 21.33 -5.18
C ASN A 70 9.31 20.86 -4.77
N ASP A 71 9.41 19.82 -3.94
CA ASP A 71 10.63 19.41 -3.26
C ASP A 71 11.24 18.17 -3.94
N ARG A 72 12.13 18.40 -4.92
CA ARG A 72 12.75 17.35 -5.74
C ARG A 72 13.89 16.56 -5.08
N PHE A 73 14.11 16.72 -3.77
CA PHE A 73 15.25 16.09 -3.08
C PHE A 73 14.92 14.75 -2.43
N LEU A 74 13.64 14.38 -2.35
CA LEU A 74 13.21 13.09 -1.82
C LEU A 74 13.15 12.04 -2.93
N PRO A 75 13.39 10.75 -2.61
CA PRO A 75 13.18 9.67 -3.58
C PRO A 75 11.73 9.69 -4.08
N THR A 76 11.53 9.35 -5.35
CA THR A 76 10.20 9.29 -5.97
C THR A 76 9.36 8.12 -5.46
N SER A 77 10.02 7.05 -5.01
CA SER A 77 9.37 5.91 -4.41
C SER A 77 10.23 5.25 -3.32
N THR A 78 9.59 4.49 -2.44
CA THR A 78 10.26 3.70 -1.41
C THR A 78 9.54 2.37 -1.26
N ASP A 79 10.27 1.27 -1.40
CA ASP A 79 9.73 -0.07 -1.18
C ASP A 79 9.39 -0.26 0.30
N ILE A 80 8.29 -0.96 0.56
CA ILE A 80 7.88 -1.32 1.92
C ILE A 80 8.32 -2.77 2.15
N ASP A 81 9.10 -2.98 3.21
CA ASP A 81 9.57 -4.29 3.66
C ASP A 81 9.46 -4.42 5.18
N GLU A 82 9.83 -5.59 5.71
CA GLU A 82 9.76 -5.87 7.16
C GLU A 82 10.64 -4.94 8.00
N GLU A 83 11.74 -4.40 7.44
CA GLU A 83 12.66 -3.55 8.19
C GLU A 83 12.13 -2.11 8.31
N ASN A 84 11.36 -1.66 7.32
CA ASN A 84 10.99 -0.26 7.17
C ASN A 84 9.49 0.04 7.31
N ILE A 85 8.62 -0.97 7.33
CA ILE A 85 7.16 -0.82 7.28
C ILE A 85 6.61 0.20 8.28
N ARG A 86 7.01 0.09 9.55
CA ARG A 86 6.55 1.01 10.60
C ARG A 86 7.01 2.45 10.35
N GLY A 87 8.22 2.62 9.84
CA GLY A 87 8.76 3.93 9.46
C GLY A 87 7.96 4.54 8.30
N CYS A 88 7.72 3.74 7.26
CA CYS A 88 6.92 4.10 6.09
C CYS A 88 5.49 4.53 6.48
N LEU A 89 4.79 3.76 7.31
CA LEU A 89 3.44 4.09 7.78
C LEU A 89 3.43 5.39 8.60
N ARG A 90 4.37 5.57 9.52
CA ARG A 90 4.48 6.82 10.29
C ARG A 90 4.73 8.04 9.42
N ILE A 91 5.58 7.92 8.40
CA ILE A 91 5.82 9.00 7.43
C ILE A 91 4.51 9.33 6.68
N LEU A 92 3.76 8.32 6.24
CA LEU A 92 2.44 8.53 5.61
C LEU A 92 1.46 9.25 6.55
N GLY A 93 1.42 8.88 7.82
CA GLY A 93 0.62 9.54 8.86
C GLY A 93 0.98 11.02 9.01
N LEU A 94 2.28 11.32 9.11
CA LEU A 94 2.79 12.70 9.19
C LEU A 94 2.47 13.52 7.93
N ARG A 95 2.49 12.88 6.76
CA ARG A 95 2.15 13.47 5.46
C ARG A 95 0.63 13.50 5.20
N ARG A 96 -0.18 13.05 6.16
CA ARG A 96 -1.65 13.01 6.12
C ARG A 96 -2.21 12.23 4.94
N GLY A 97 -1.54 11.15 4.54
CA GLY A 97 -2.06 10.20 3.54
C GLY A 97 -2.14 10.72 2.11
N ALA A 98 -1.42 11.79 1.76
CA ALA A 98 -1.44 12.39 0.41
C ALA A 98 -0.60 11.62 -0.63
N ASP A 99 0.06 10.53 -0.22
CA ASP A 99 0.89 9.67 -1.04
C ASP A 99 0.19 8.34 -1.32
N MET A 100 0.58 7.68 -2.41
CA MET A 100 -0.04 6.46 -2.89
C MET A 100 0.83 5.25 -2.54
N VAL A 101 0.23 4.15 -2.10
CA VAL A 101 0.89 2.86 -1.97
C VAL A 101 0.53 2.00 -3.17
N GLY A 102 1.53 1.73 -4.02
CA GLY A 102 1.43 0.74 -5.08
C GLY A 102 1.57 -0.66 -4.49
N VAL A 103 0.77 -1.60 -4.99
CA VAL A 103 0.85 -3.01 -4.63
C VAL A 103 0.95 -3.86 -5.90
N TRP A 104 1.75 -4.92 -5.84
CA TRP A 104 1.89 -5.90 -6.91
C TRP A 104 1.40 -7.26 -6.44
N LEU A 105 0.53 -7.89 -7.22
CA LEU A 105 0.13 -9.28 -7.01
C LEU A 105 1.18 -10.19 -7.66
N ASN A 106 1.53 -11.30 -7.00
CA ASN A 106 2.47 -12.30 -7.50
C ASN A 106 2.52 -12.45 -9.05
N GLU A 107 3.74 -12.44 -9.61
CA GLU A 107 3.95 -12.74 -11.03
C GLU A 107 3.39 -14.14 -11.33
N ILE A 108 2.74 -14.25 -12.48
CA ILE A 108 2.31 -15.54 -13.02
C ILE A 108 3.52 -16.04 -13.78
N ASP A 109 4.04 -17.20 -13.40
CA ASP A 109 4.98 -17.95 -14.25
C ASP A 109 4.30 -18.40 -15.55
#